data_AF-A0A7S2IR13-F1
#
_entry.id   AF-A0A7S2IR13-F1
#
_cell.length_a   1.000
_cell.length_b   1.000
_cell.length_c   1.000
_cell.angle_alpha   90.00
_cell.angle_beta   90.00
_cell.angle_gamma   90.00
#
_symmetry.space_group_name_H-M   'P 1'
#
loop_
_entity.id
_entity.type
_entity.pdbx_description
1 polymer ?
#
loop_
_entity_poly.entity_id
_entity_poly.type
_entity_poly.pdbx_seq_one_letter_code
_entity_poly.pdbx_strand_id
1 'polypeptide(L)'
;AVSAIRRPASSAVEGRRPFLPVPAEDLHEGDILRALGAHVTVVRVQRSVERVEVVEVELEDISSAMFGCSAANTDKEMFIEIYGKRAPVQRIQDVAEILQFSRYNDFQRLLLEGEELRSCREAQQQCGASADLSVHKLGPGKMFVGREVAARVVAALRQRGKPLKASQIVVSPQFKQKVLDVVLWHVRGARCLPDPEQLLLPSKIFVPEFLLKVRNTFINAELPSRADKSCTRSTTDARPGVGKNPRKRNGKGSV
;
A
#
# COMPACT_ATOMS: atom_id res chain seq x y z
N ALA A 1 -0.94 -13.40 21.04
CA ALA A 1 -2.06 -12.66 20.40
C ALA A 1 -1.64 -11.21 20.15
N VAL A 2 -1.81 -10.67 18.94
CA VAL A 2 -1.48 -9.26 18.66
C VAL A 2 -2.71 -8.41 18.94
N SER A 3 -2.60 -7.40 19.80
CA SER A 3 -3.67 -6.45 20.08
C SER A 3 -3.32 -5.10 19.46
N ALA A 4 -4.03 -4.73 18.40
CA ALA A 4 -3.90 -3.42 17.76
C ALA A 4 -4.97 -2.48 18.32
N ILE A 5 -4.58 -1.26 18.71
CA ILE A 5 -5.51 -0.25 19.21
C ILE A 5 -5.48 0.93 18.25
N ARG A 6 -6.65 1.36 17.77
CA ARG A 6 -6.78 2.56 16.95
C ARG A 6 -6.50 3.79 17.82
N ARG A 7 -5.49 4.59 17.43
CA ARG A 7 -5.44 6.00 17.85
C ARG A 7 -5.86 6.88 16.66
N PRO A 8 -6.68 7.92 16.89
CA PRO A 8 -6.91 8.93 15.87
C PRO A 8 -5.56 9.59 15.51
N ALA A 9 -5.40 9.95 14.24
CA ALA A 9 -4.18 10.55 13.72
C ALA A 9 -3.90 11.90 14.41
N SER A 10 -3.18 11.89 15.54
CA SER A 10 -2.61 13.10 16.11
C SER A 10 -1.35 13.48 15.34
N SER A 11 -1.27 14.76 14.98
CA SER A 11 -0.18 15.41 14.27
C SER A 11 1.13 15.40 15.08
N ALA A 12 1.98 14.41 14.81
CA ALA A 12 3.43 14.51 15.03
C ALA A 12 4.09 13.51 14.07
N VAL A 13 4.82 14.05 13.09
CA VAL A 13 5.51 13.29 12.04
C VAL A 13 6.90 12.96 12.58
N GLU A 14 7.03 11.84 13.29
CA GLU A 14 8.33 11.21 13.51
C GLU A 14 8.36 9.86 12.79
N GLY A 15 9.21 9.77 11.76
CA GLY A 15 9.74 8.53 11.21
C GLY A 15 8.75 7.40 10.92
N ARG A 16 7.64 7.65 10.22
CA ARG A 16 6.72 6.58 9.81
C ARG A 16 7.46 5.56 8.96
N ARG A 17 7.72 4.38 9.54
CA ARG A 17 8.29 3.25 8.80
C ARG A 17 7.30 2.83 7.70
N PRO A 18 7.76 2.62 6.46
CA PRO A 18 6.88 2.11 5.42
C PRO A 18 6.32 0.75 5.84
N PHE A 19 5.06 0.49 5.47
CA PHE A 19 4.46 -0.84 5.60
C PHE A 19 5.38 -1.86 4.92
N LEU A 20 5.68 -2.98 5.55
CA LEU A 20 6.39 -4.10 4.92
C LEU A 20 5.75 -5.39 5.43
N PRO A 21 5.43 -6.36 4.56
CA PRO A 21 5.01 -7.68 5.04
C PRO A 21 6.11 -8.27 5.91
N VAL A 22 5.75 -8.67 7.13
CA VAL A 22 6.65 -9.28 8.10
C VAL A 22 6.02 -10.56 8.65
N PRO A 23 6.84 -11.57 8.98
CA PRO A 23 6.36 -12.71 9.76
C PRO A 23 5.69 -12.24 11.05
N ALA A 24 4.63 -12.94 11.49
CA ALA A 24 3.92 -12.58 12.71
C ALA A 24 4.84 -12.57 13.95
N GLU A 25 5.82 -13.49 14.00
CA GLU A 25 6.84 -13.55 15.05
C GLU A 25 7.73 -12.29 15.12
N ASP A 26 7.94 -11.65 13.97
CA ASP A 26 8.82 -10.49 13.78
C ASP A 26 8.08 -9.15 13.93
N LEU A 27 6.81 -9.15 14.35
CA LEU A 27 6.06 -7.92 14.63
C LEU A 27 6.61 -7.18 15.85
N HIS A 28 6.73 -5.87 15.73
CA HIS A 28 7.15 -4.96 16.79
C HIS A 28 6.15 -3.82 17.00
N GLU A 29 6.17 -3.22 18.18
CA GLU A 29 5.43 -1.98 18.44
C GLU A 29 5.90 -0.87 17.49
N GLY A 30 4.95 -0.10 16.98
CA GLY A 30 5.17 0.92 15.95
C GLY A 30 5.14 0.38 14.51
N ASP A 31 5.15 -0.94 14.28
CA ASP A 31 4.98 -1.48 12.93
C ASP A 31 3.59 -1.11 12.37
N ILE A 32 3.53 -0.90 11.06
CA ILE A 32 2.27 -0.64 10.36
C ILE A 32 1.77 -1.96 9.78
N LEU A 33 0.49 -2.26 9.98
CA LEU A 33 -0.23 -3.37 9.37
C LEU A 33 -1.26 -2.85 8.39
N ARG A 34 -1.55 -3.67 7.36
CA ARG A 34 -2.62 -3.39 6.41
C ARG A 34 -3.91 -4.01 6.91
N ALA A 35 -4.93 -3.18 7.04
CA ALA A 35 -6.27 -3.57 7.44
C ALA A 35 -7.26 -3.40 6.28
N LEU A 36 -8.49 -3.90 6.44
CA LEU A 36 -9.54 -3.74 5.43
C LEU A 36 -9.90 -2.25 5.28
N GLY A 37 -9.37 -1.62 4.23
CA GLY A 37 -9.62 -0.22 3.89
C GLY A 37 -8.78 0.81 4.65
N ALA A 38 -7.84 0.38 5.50
CA ALA A 38 -7.00 1.29 6.30
C ALA A 38 -5.62 0.69 6.59
N HIS A 39 -4.76 1.49 7.23
CA HIS A 39 -3.55 1.02 7.88
C HIS A 39 -3.71 1.19 9.39
N VAL A 40 -3.23 0.21 10.15
CA VAL A 40 -3.25 0.27 11.62
C VAL A 40 -1.83 0.17 12.15
N THR A 41 -1.56 0.79 13.29
CA THR A 41 -0.26 0.73 13.95
C THR A 41 -0.31 -0.27 15.08
N VAL A 42 0.70 -1.13 15.17
CA VAL A 42 0.88 -2.04 16.30
C VAL A 42 1.22 -1.22 17.53
N VAL A 43 0.29 -1.14 18.48
CA VAL A 43 0.51 -0.41 19.73
C VAL A 43 1.22 -1.28 20.75
N ARG A 44 0.89 -2.59 20.77
CA ARG A 44 1.43 -3.53 21.74
C ARG A 44 1.51 -4.94 21.15
N VAL A 45 2.60 -5.65 21.43
CA VAL A 45 2.76 -7.07 21.04
C VAL A 45 2.74 -7.94 22.29
N GLN A 46 1.79 -8.88 22.37
CA GLN A 46 1.73 -9.88 23.44
C GLN A 46 2.03 -11.27 22.86
N ARG A 47 3.07 -11.91 23.39
CA ARG A 47 3.45 -13.27 23.03
C ARG A 47 3.06 -14.21 24.17
N SER A 48 2.28 -15.22 23.85
CA SER A 48 1.90 -16.32 24.74
C SER A 48 2.17 -17.63 24.01
N VAL A 49 2.52 -18.67 24.76
CA VAL A 49 2.59 -20.04 24.26
C VAL A 49 1.36 -20.77 24.79
N GLU A 50 0.51 -21.22 23.88
CA GLU A 50 -0.75 -21.87 24.21
C GLU A 50 -0.83 -23.20 23.48
N ARG A 51 -1.35 -24.24 24.16
CA ARG A 51 -1.67 -25.52 23.52
C ARG A 51 -3.08 -25.41 22.95
N VAL A 52 -3.16 -25.10 21.66
CA VAL A 52 -4.43 -24.91 20.94
C VAL A 52 -4.46 -25.76 19.68
N GLU A 53 -5.65 -26.19 19.30
CA GLU A 53 -5.86 -26.79 17.98
C GLU A 53 -5.75 -25.70 16.92
N VAL A 54 -4.99 -25.98 15.86
CA VAL A 54 -4.73 -25.04 14.77
C VAL A 54 -5.32 -25.56 13.46
N VAL A 55 -5.82 -24.64 12.64
CA VAL A 55 -6.25 -24.92 11.27
C VAL A 55 -5.25 -24.28 10.33
N GLU A 56 -4.58 -25.11 9.53
CA GLU A 56 -3.73 -24.64 8.45
C GLU A 56 -4.60 -24.23 7.26
N VAL A 57 -4.33 -23.03 6.73
CA VAL A 57 -5.01 -22.51 5.54
C VAL A 57 -4.01 -22.47 4.39
N GLU A 58 -4.20 -23.35 3.41
CA GLU A 58 -3.42 -23.34 2.18
C GLU A 58 -4.13 -22.49 1.12
N LEU A 59 -3.43 -21.48 0.59
CA LEU A 59 -3.92 -20.66 -0.51
C LEU A 59 -3.46 -21.28 -1.83
N GLU A 60 -4.39 -21.50 -2.75
CA GLU A 60 -4.12 -22.03 -4.09
C GLU A 60 -3.05 -21.19 -4.83
N ASP A 61 -3.17 -19.87 -4.72
CA ASP A 61 -2.16 -18.93 -5.17
C ASP A 61 -1.27 -18.49 -4.00
N ILE A 62 0.00 -18.90 -4.06
CA ILE A 62 1.01 -18.56 -3.06
C ILE A 62 1.24 -17.04 -2.88
N SER A 63 0.83 -16.22 -3.85
CA SER A 63 0.92 -14.76 -3.81
C SER A 63 -0.35 -14.05 -3.33
N SER A 64 -1.41 -14.81 -3.10
CA SER A 64 -2.66 -14.28 -2.60
C SER A 64 -2.58 -13.91 -1.12
N ALA A 65 -3.57 -13.14 -0.69
CA ALA A 65 -3.73 -12.69 0.68
C ALA A 65 -5.18 -12.90 1.12
N MET A 66 -5.37 -13.10 2.42
CA MET A 66 -6.67 -13.16 3.08
C MET A 66 -6.73 -12.14 4.20
N PHE A 67 -7.91 -11.81 4.70
CA PHE A 67 -8.06 -10.98 5.88
C PHE A 67 -8.48 -11.83 7.06
N GLY A 68 -7.76 -11.70 8.18
CA GLY A 68 -8.07 -12.37 9.45
C GLY A 68 -8.45 -11.37 10.53
N CYS A 69 -9.42 -11.73 11.37
CA CYS A 69 -9.79 -10.96 12.56
C CYS A 69 -9.93 -11.90 13.77
N SER A 70 -9.83 -11.34 14.98
CA SER A 70 -10.16 -12.08 16.20
C SER A 70 -11.68 -12.21 16.33
N ALA A 71 -12.16 -13.36 16.81
CA ALA A 71 -13.59 -13.57 17.09
C ALA A 71 -14.15 -12.57 18.13
N ALA A 72 -13.28 -12.07 19.03
CA ALA A 72 -13.66 -11.08 20.03
C ALA A 72 -13.82 -9.66 19.46
N ASN A 73 -13.54 -9.46 18.16
CA ASN A 73 -13.55 -8.15 17.54
C ASN A 73 -14.17 -8.21 16.14
N THR A 74 -15.42 -7.78 16.02
CA THR A 74 -16.19 -7.78 14.77
C THR A 74 -16.08 -6.49 13.98
N ASP A 75 -15.32 -5.49 14.47
CA ASP A 75 -15.11 -4.25 13.75
C ASP A 75 -14.34 -4.52 12.46
N LYS A 76 -14.94 -4.14 11.32
CA LYS A 76 -14.35 -4.33 9.98
C LYS A 76 -12.95 -3.71 9.84
N GLU A 77 -12.65 -2.70 10.65
CA GLU A 77 -11.36 -2.01 10.68
C GLU A 77 -10.24 -2.83 11.36
N MET A 78 -10.57 -3.94 12.01
CA MET A 78 -9.64 -4.82 12.75
C MET A 78 -9.25 -6.08 11.96
N PHE A 79 -9.69 -6.19 10.71
CA PHE A 79 -9.30 -7.25 9.79
C PHE A 79 -7.91 -6.97 9.25
N ILE A 80 -6.92 -7.79 9.63
CA ILE A 80 -5.53 -7.66 9.20
C ILE A 80 -5.30 -8.54 7.97
N GLU A 81 -4.60 -8.00 6.98
CA GLU A 81 -4.20 -8.75 5.78
C GLU A 81 -3.07 -9.74 6.12
N ILE A 82 -3.32 -11.02 5.84
CA ILE A 82 -2.43 -12.16 6.01
C ILE A 82 -2.04 -12.64 4.62
N TYR A 83 -0.74 -12.76 4.39
CA TYR A 83 -0.22 -13.14 3.08
C TYR A 83 0.11 -14.63 3.03
N GLY A 84 -0.04 -15.21 1.84
CA GLY A 84 0.49 -16.54 1.52
C GLY A 84 2.02 -16.58 1.53
N LYS A 85 2.56 -17.74 1.13
CA LYS A 85 4.01 -18.04 1.13
C LYS A 85 4.88 -17.01 0.39
N ARG A 86 4.32 -16.34 -0.62
CA ARG A 86 4.93 -15.19 -1.29
C ARG A 86 4.14 -13.94 -0.96
N ALA A 87 4.43 -13.33 0.18
CA ALA A 87 3.97 -11.97 0.43
C ALA A 87 4.35 -11.08 -0.77
N PRO A 88 3.47 -10.14 -1.19
CA PRO A 88 3.81 -9.19 -2.21
C PRO A 88 5.02 -8.44 -1.69
N VAL A 89 6.19 -8.79 -2.24
CA VAL A 89 7.36 -7.93 -2.18
C VAL A 89 6.82 -6.63 -2.71
N GLN A 90 6.73 -5.59 -1.88
CA GLN A 90 6.37 -4.25 -2.36
C GLN A 90 7.30 -4.00 -3.51
N ARG A 91 6.77 -4.11 -4.73
CA ARG A 91 7.60 -3.87 -5.89
C ARG A 91 7.86 -2.38 -5.79
N ILE A 92 9.04 -1.95 -6.18
CA ILE A 92 9.33 -0.52 -6.34
C ILE A 92 8.21 0.17 -7.18
N GLN A 93 7.50 -0.61 -7.99
CA GLN A 93 6.33 -0.26 -8.79
C GLN A 93 5.04 0.05 -7.99
N ASP A 94 4.95 -0.32 -6.70
CA ASP A 94 3.75 -0.13 -5.85
C ASP A 94 3.73 1.20 -5.08
N VAL A 95 4.72 2.06 -5.33
CA VAL A 95 4.81 3.39 -4.71
C VAL A 95 4.74 4.43 -5.82
N ALA A 96 3.89 5.43 -5.63
CA ALA A 96 3.96 6.67 -6.38
C ALA A 96 4.34 7.80 -5.45
N GLU A 97 4.92 8.86 -5.99
CA GLU A 97 5.31 10.05 -5.25
C GLU A 97 4.59 11.26 -5.83
N ILE A 98 4.13 12.16 -4.97
CA ILE A 98 3.61 13.46 -5.38
C ILE A 98 4.76 14.47 -5.24
N LEU A 99 5.37 14.79 -6.37
CA LEU A 99 6.38 15.84 -6.45
C LEU A 99 5.71 17.20 -6.35
N GLN A 100 6.31 18.09 -5.58
CA GLN A 100 5.85 19.47 -5.43
C GLN A 100 6.90 20.40 -6.05
N PHE A 101 6.49 21.24 -6.99
CA PHE A 101 7.36 22.25 -7.60
C PHE A 101 7.06 23.65 -7.07
N SER A 102 8.09 24.49 -6.99
CA SER A 102 7.98 25.90 -6.61
C SER A 102 7.31 26.76 -7.69
N ARG A 103 7.42 26.36 -8.95
CA ARG A 103 6.85 27.03 -10.12
C ARG A 103 6.23 25.99 -11.05
N TYR A 104 5.15 26.36 -11.72
CA TYR A 104 4.36 25.45 -12.56
C TYR A 104 3.90 26.07 -13.87
N ASN A 105 4.50 27.21 -14.24
CA ASN A 105 4.20 27.87 -15.50
C ASN A 105 4.48 26.89 -16.64
N ASP A 106 3.59 26.86 -17.63
CA ASP A 106 3.66 25.99 -18.81
C ASP A 106 3.62 24.48 -18.54
N PHE A 107 3.32 24.00 -17.32
CA PHE A 107 3.24 22.56 -17.04
C PHE A 107 2.25 21.83 -17.95
N GLN A 108 1.13 22.47 -18.30
CA GLN A 108 0.17 21.90 -19.23
C GLN A 108 0.82 21.63 -20.59
N ARG A 109 1.34 22.67 -21.24
CA ARG A 109 2.03 22.57 -22.53
C ARG A 109 3.21 21.60 -22.46
N LEU A 110 4.11 21.81 -21.51
CA LEU A 110 5.34 21.05 -21.39
C LEU A 110 5.09 19.55 -21.14
N LEU A 111 4.19 19.22 -20.21
CA LEU A 111 4.01 17.85 -19.76
C LEU A 111 2.94 17.09 -20.56
N LEU A 112 1.91 17.77 -21.05
CA LEU A 112 0.81 17.14 -21.81
C LEU A 112 0.97 17.24 -23.33
N GLU A 113 1.69 18.24 -23.83
CA GLU A 113 1.89 18.43 -25.28
C GLU A 113 3.33 18.08 -25.69
N GLY A 114 4.30 18.18 -24.76
CA GLY A 114 5.72 17.87 -25.01
C GLY A 114 5.99 16.43 -25.45
N GLU A 115 7.00 16.27 -26.30
CA GLU A 115 7.39 15.01 -26.95
C GLU A 115 7.98 14.00 -25.96
N GLU A 116 8.72 14.49 -24.98
CA GLU A 116 9.55 13.69 -24.07
C GLU A 116 8.71 12.72 -23.25
N LEU A 117 7.48 13.10 -22.90
CA LEU A 117 6.56 12.28 -22.11
C LEU A 117 5.44 11.65 -22.95
N ARG A 118 5.46 11.81 -24.28
CA ARG A 118 4.40 11.30 -25.18
C ARG A 118 4.11 9.82 -24.96
N SER A 119 5.14 8.97 -25.00
CA SER A 119 4.97 7.52 -24.86
C SER A 119 4.36 7.11 -23.52
N CYS A 120 4.65 7.86 -22.45
CA CYS A 120 4.02 7.64 -21.14
C CYS A 120 2.52 7.98 -21.19
N ARG A 121 2.15 9.11 -21.82
CA ARG A 121 0.75 9.53 -21.94
C ARG A 121 -0.07 8.55 -22.78
N GLU A 122 0.47 8.10 -23.91
CA GLU A 122 -0.17 7.11 -24.77
C GLU A 122 -0.38 5.79 -24.04
N ALA A 123 0.63 5.30 -23.31
CA ALA A 123 0.52 4.06 -22.53
C ALA A 123 -0.54 4.16 -21.41
N GLN A 124 -0.70 5.33 -20.78
CA GLN A 124 -1.76 5.55 -19.81
C GLN A 124 -3.15 5.58 -20.46
N GLN A 125 -3.27 6.25 -21.61
CA GLN A 125 -4.52 6.36 -22.36
C GLN A 125 -5.03 4.99 -22.82
N GLN A 126 -4.12 4.10 -23.25
CA GLN A 126 -4.44 2.70 -23.59
C GLN A 126 -5.07 1.91 -22.43
N CYS A 127 -4.86 2.34 -21.19
CA CYS A 127 -5.44 1.73 -20.00
C CYS A 127 -6.59 2.55 -19.39
N GLY A 128 -7.16 3.50 -20.14
CA GLY A 128 -8.26 4.35 -19.67
C GLY A 128 -7.86 5.37 -18.59
N ALA A 129 -6.56 5.60 -18.41
CA ALA A 129 -6.03 6.65 -17.53
C ALA A 129 -5.65 7.89 -18.34
N SER A 130 -5.52 9.03 -17.66
CA SER A 130 -5.08 10.29 -18.28
C SER A 130 -3.94 10.88 -17.46
N ALA A 131 -2.93 11.42 -18.15
CA ALA A 131 -1.87 12.18 -17.50
C ALA A 131 -2.39 13.52 -16.93
N ASP A 132 -3.52 14.02 -17.42
CA ASP A 132 -4.22 15.15 -16.83
C ASP A 132 -5.23 14.68 -15.78
N LEU A 133 -4.94 14.96 -14.51
CA LEU A 133 -5.77 14.53 -13.39
C LEU A 133 -7.06 15.37 -13.25
N SER A 134 -7.16 16.47 -13.98
CA SER A 134 -8.38 17.27 -14.07
C SER A 134 -9.56 16.45 -14.64
N VAL A 135 -9.27 15.58 -15.62
CA VAL A 135 -10.22 14.65 -16.26
C VAL A 135 -10.84 13.70 -15.24
N HIS A 136 -10.08 13.36 -14.18
CA HIS A 136 -10.53 12.48 -13.11
C HIS A 136 -11.17 13.23 -11.93
N LYS A 137 -11.39 14.54 -12.05
CA LYS A 137 -11.84 15.45 -10.98
C LYS A 137 -10.92 15.43 -9.74
N LEU A 138 -9.62 15.21 -9.96
CA LEU A 138 -8.60 15.14 -8.89
C LEU A 138 -7.77 16.44 -8.76
N GLY A 139 -8.19 17.50 -9.44
CA GLY A 139 -7.50 18.80 -9.48
C GLY A 139 -6.54 18.95 -10.66
N PRO A 140 -5.94 20.14 -10.86
CA PRO A 140 -5.08 20.46 -12.02
C PRO A 140 -3.70 19.79 -12.04
N GLY A 141 -3.39 18.89 -11.10
CA GLY A 141 -2.13 18.15 -11.09
C GLY A 141 -1.94 17.25 -12.33
N LYS A 142 -0.73 16.71 -12.48
CA LYS A 142 -0.36 15.83 -13.60
C LYS A 142 0.12 14.47 -13.10
N MET A 143 0.06 13.44 -13.94
CA MET A 143 0.44 12.07 -13.57
C MET A 143 1.31 11.40 -14.63
N PHE A 144 2.48 10.90 -14.23
CA PHE A 144 3.42 10.15 -15.07
C PHE A 144 3.85 8.89 -14.33
N VAL A 145 3.03 7.86 -14.45
CA VAL A 145 3.19 6.56 -13.81
C VAL A 145 3.09 5.44 -14.85
N GLY A 146 3.59 4.25 -14.51
CA GLY A 146 3.45 3.05 -15.34
C GLY A 146 2.00 2.69 -15.63
N ARG A 147 1.74 2.11 -16.80
CA ARG A 147 0.39 1.71 -17.25
C ARG A 147 -0.29 0.78 -16.24
N GLU A 148 0.49 -0.11 -15.65
CA GLU A 148 0.08 -1.13 -14.69
C GLU A 148 -0.38 -0.56 -13.34
N VAL A 149 0.02 0.67 -13.03
CA VAL A 149 -0.29 1.31 -11.74
C VAL A 149 -1.19 2.55 -11.87
N ALA A 150 -1.40 3.06 -13.08
CA ALA A 150 -2.15 4.30 -13.31
C ALA A 150 -3.55 4.30 -12.67
N ALA A 151 -4.32 3.24 -12.86
CA ALA A 151 -5.65 3.15 -12.28
C ALA A 151 -5.62 3.01 -10.73
N ARG A 152 -4.59 2.37 -10.17
CA ARG A 152 -4.37 2.28 -8.71
C ARG A 152 -4.02 3.64 -8.12
N VAL A 153 -3.22 4.43 -8.83
CA VAL A 153 -2.86 5.80 -8.45
C VAL A 153 -4.10 6.69 -8.41
N VAL A 154 -4.94 6.64 -9.45
CA VAL A 154 -6.22 7.38 -9.46
C VAL A 154 -7.10 6.98 -8.28
N ALA A 155 -7.23 5.68 -7.98
CA ALA A 155 -7.99 5.21 -6.83
C ALA A 155 -7.40 5.71 -5.49
N ALA A 156 -6.08 5.63 -5.32
CA ALA A 156 -5.38 6.11 -4.13
C ALA A 156 -5.56 7.63 -3.93
N LEU A 157 -5.51 8.41 -5.01
CA LEU A 157 -5.74 9.86 -4.96
C LEU A 157 -7.19 10.22 -4.59
N ARG A 158 -8.17 9.44 -5.05
CA ARG A 158 -9.58 9.60 -4.62
C ARG A 158 -9.72 9.33 -3.12
N GLN A 159 -9.12 8.25 -2.63
CA GLN A 159 -9.11 7.91 -1.20
C GLN A 159 -8.39 8.95 -0.35
N ARG A 160 -7.32 9.57 -0.88
CA ARG A 160 -6.61 10.68 -0.22
C ARG A 160 -7.51 11.89 0.03
N GLY A 161 -8.57 12.09 -0.76
CA GLY A 161 -9.60 13.12 -0.53
C GLY A 161 -9.10 14.56 -0.64
N LYS A 162 -7.89 14.78 -1.17
CA LYS A 162 -7.28 16.11 -1.33
C LYS A 162 -7.02 16.38 -2.81
N PRO A 163 -7.60 17.45 -3.39
CA PRO A 163 -7.32 17.80 -4.78
C PRO A 163 -5.84 18.19 -4.94
N LEU A 164 -5.26 17.81 -6.08
CA LEU A 164 -3.89 18.14 -6.43
C LEU A 164 -3.80 19.55 -7.01
N LYS A 165 -2.74 20.27 -6.64
CA LYS A 165 -2.42 21.60 -7.19
C LYS A 165 -1.76 21.47 -8.56
N ALA A 166 -1.78 22.55 -9.35
CA ALA A 166 -1.14 22.60 -10.67
C ALA A 166 0.39 22.40 -10.59
N SER A 167 0.99 22.74 -9.45
CA SER A 167 2.40 22.53 -9.13
C SER A 167 2.75 21.13 -8.62
N GLN A 168 1.77 20.21 -8.59
CA GLN A 168 1.96 18.84 -8.13
C GLN A 168 1.96 17.87 -9.30
N ILE A 169 2.94 16.98 -9.31
CA ILE A 169 3.08 15.91 -10.31
C ILE A 169 3.21 14.58 -9.60
N VAL A 170 2.31 13.65 -9.92
CA VAL A 170 2.36 12.28 -9.42
C VAL A 170 3.24 11.44 -10.32
N VAL A 171 4.26 10.80 -9.78
CA VAL A 171 5.24 10.02 -10.56
C VAL A 171 5.45 8.64 -9.95
N SER A 172 5.72 7.64 -10.80
CA SER A 172 6.28 6.37 -10.34
C SER A 172 7.81 6.42 -10.49
N PRO A 173 8.57 5.56 -9.78
CA PRO A 173 10.03 5.65 -9.73
C PRO A 173 10.69 5.66 -11.11
N GLN A 174 10.16 4.90 -12.08
CA GLN A 174 10.71 4.85 -13.44
C GLN A 174 10.54 6.14 -14.25
N PHE A 175 9.58 7.02 -13.91
CA PHE A 175 9.35 8.29 -14.62
C PHE A 175 9.86 9.50 -13.86
N LYS A 176 10.19 9.36 -12.57
CA LYS A 176 10.61 10.47 -11.69
C LYS A 176 11.74 11.29 -12.30
N GLN A 177 12.85 10.66 -12.70
CA GLN A 177 13.99 11.39 -13.26
C GLN A 177 13.62 12.10 -14.56
N LYS A 178 12.91 11.42 -15.46
CA LYS A 178 12.51 12.01 -16.75
C LYS A 178 11.61 13.23 -16.57
N VAL A 179 10.67 13.18 -15.63
CA VAL A 179 9.80 14.32 -15.29
C VAL A 179 10.62 15.46 -14.70
N LEU A 180 11.56 15.17 -13.79
CA LEU A 180 12.45 16.18 -13.22
C LEU A 180 13.29 16.85 -14.32
N ASP A 181 13.89 16.08 -15.23
CA ASP A 181 14.69 16.62 -16.32
C ASP A 181 13.87 17.54 -17.21
N VAL A 182 12.68 17.11 -17.63
CA VAL A 182 11.77 17.91 -18.47
C VAL A 182 11.40 19.22 -17.78
N VAL A 183 10.99 19.18 -16.51
CA VAL A 183 10.56 20.37 -15.77
C VAL A 183 11.73 21.31 -15.47
N LEU A 184 12.83 20.80 -14.95
CA LEU A 184 13.97 21.61 -14.52
C LEU A 184 14.72 22.23 -15.70
N TRP A 185 14.73 21.55 -16.85
CA TRP A 185 15.35 22.07 -18.07
C TRP A 185 14.56 23.23 -18.68
N HIS A 186 13.23 23.10 -18.75
CA HIS A 186 12.39 24.04 -19.50
C HIS A 186 11.79 25.16 -18.64
N VAL A 187 11.57 24.92 -17.35
CA VAL A 187 10.91 25.90 -16.47
C VAL A 187 11.95 26.65 -15.65
N ARG A 188 12.33 27.84 -16.14
CA ARG A 188 13.36 28.67 -15.51
C ARG A 188 13.05 28.97 -14.05
N GLY A 189 13.96 28.56 -13.16
CA GLY A 189 13.86 28.76 -11.71
C GLY A 189 12.85 27.83 -11.01
N ALA A 190 12.30 26.83 -11.70
CA ALA A 190 11.60 25.74 -11.03
C ALA A 190 12.57 24.96 -10.14
N ARG A 191 12.08 24.57 -8.97
CA ARG A 191 12.76 23.65 -8.06
C ARG A 191 11.74 22.63 -7.59
N CYS A 192 12.13 21.36 -7.55
CA CYS A 192 11.38 20.35 -6.82
C CYS A 192 11.65 20.59 -5.33
N LEU A 193 10.60 20.75 -4.54
CA LEU A 193 10.71 20.88 -3.10
C LEU A 193 11.19 19.53 -2.50
N PRO A 194 11.93 19.57 -1.38
CA PRO A 194 12.30 18.36 -0.66
C PRO A 194 11.05 17.63 -0.12
N ASP A 195 11.23 16.35 0.23
CA ASP A 195 10.22 15.50 0.89
C ASP A 195 8.93 15.30 0.08
N PRO A 196 8.99 14.59 -1.06
CA PRO A 196 7.80 14.27 -1.82
C PRO A 196 6.83 13.42 -0.99
N GLU A 197 5.54 13.71 -1.10
CA GLU A 197 4.51 12.91 -0.42
C GLU A 197 4.42 11.54 -1.08
N GLN A 198 4.65 10.47 -0.31
CA GLN A 198 4.49 9.11 -0.80
C GLN A 198 3.01 8.72 -0.85
N LEU A 199 2.58 8.23 -2.00
CA LEU A 199 1.26 7.67 -2.24
C LEU A 199 1.34 6.15 -2.24
N LEU A 200 0.77 5.54 -1.20
CA LEU A 200 0.66 4.08 -1.09
C LEU A 200 -0.45 3.59 -2.02
N LEU A 201 -0.10 2.71 -2.95
CA LEU A 201 -1.04 2.21 -3.94
C LEU A 201 -1.75 0.95 -3.44
N PRO A 202 -3.10 0.89 -3.49
CA PRO A 202 -3.82 -0.30 -3.05
C PRO A 202 -3.44 -1.49 -3.93
N SER A 203 -3.06 -2.64 -3.37
CA SER A 203 -2.58 -3.81 -4.14
C SER A 203 -3.58 -4.33 -5.18
N LYS A 204 -4.87 -4.04 -4.99
CA LYS A 204 -5.95 -4.33 -5.93
C LYS A 204 -6.86 -3.10 -6.01
N ILE A 205 -7.22 -2.69 -7.22
CA ILE A 205 -8.23 -1.64 -7.43
C ILE A 205 -9.57 -2.29 -7.11
N PHE A 206 -10.19 -1.86 -6.02
CA PHE A 206 -11.59 -2.18 -5.80
C PHE A 206 -12.40 -1.30 -6.76
N VAL A 207 -12.73 -1.82 -7.93
CA VAL A 207 -13.65 -1.15 -8.87
C VAL A 207 -15.06 -1.49 -8.39
N PRO A 208 -15.82 -0.53 -7.83
CA PRO A 208 -17.14 -0.84 -7.27
C PRO A 208 -18.15 -1.33 -8.33
N GLU A 209 -17.91 -1.10 -9.62
CA GLU A 209 -18.72 -1.64 -10.73
C GLU A 209 -18.49 -3.13 -11.00
N PHE A 210 -17.36 -3.69 -10.58
CA PHE A 210 -17.21 -5.13 -10.49
C PHE A 210 -17.44 -5.52 -9.03
N LEU A 211 -18.71 -5.46 -8.63
CA LEU A 211 -19.21 -6.36 -7.60
C LEU A 211 -18.92 -7.78 -8.09
N LEU A 212 -17.72 -8.27 -7.80
CA LEU A 212 -17.50 -9.69 -7.57
C LEU A 212 -18.64 -10.10 -6.66
N LYS A 213 -19.60 -10.81 -7.24
CA LYS A 213 -20.64 -11.49 -6.50
C LYS A 213 -19.87 -12.49 -5.66
N VAL A 214 -19.45 -12.06 -4.46
CA VAL A 214 -18.84 -12.90 -3.46
C VAL A 214 -19.92 -13.91 -3.12
N ARG A 215 -19.92 -15.03 -3.84
CA ARG A 215 -20.60 -16.24 -3.43
C ARG A 215 -19.82 -16.69 -2.21
N ASN A 216 -20.40 -16.41 -1.04
CA ASN A 216 -20.14 -17.06 0.24
C ASN A 216 -18.95 -18.02 0.24
N THR A 217 -17.75 -17.50 0.50
CA THR A 217 -16.69 -18.30 1.10
C THR A 217 -16.37 -17.70 2.46
N PHE A 218 -17.38 -17.74 3.33
CA PHE A 218 -17.12 -17.86 4.75
C PHE A 218 -16.79 -19.33 4.99
N ILE A 219 -15.61 -19.61 5.54
CA ILE A 219 -15.44 -20.86 6.29
C ILE A 219 -16.17 -20.62 7.61
N ASN A 220 -17.49 -20.84 7.60
CA ASN A 220 -18.26 -20.96 8.81
C ASN A 220 -18.00 -22.38 9.33
N ALA A 221 -16.97 -22.53 10.16
CA ALA A 221 -16.76 -23.75 10.91
C ALA A 221 -17.67 -23.70 12.14
N GLU A 222 -18.99 -23.81 11.91
CA GLU A 222 -19.92 -24.20 12.94
C GLU A 222 -19.73 -25.71 13.18
N LEU A 223 -18.88 -26.04 14.14
CA LEU A 223 -18.94 -27.36 14.78
C LEU A 223 -20.07 -27.30 15.81
N PRO A 224 -21.07 -28.18 15.74
CA PRO A 224 -22.15 -28.17 16.70
C PRO A 224 -21.61 -28.56 18.08
N SER A 225 -21.83 -27.66 19.04
CA SER A 225 -21.98 -27.96 20.46
C SER A 225 -20.83 -28.75 21.13
N ARG A 226 -19.90 -28.02 21.73
CA ARG A 226 -19.54 -28.25 23.15
C ARG A 226 -18.97 -26.97 23.76
N ALA A 227 -19.45 -26.68 24.96
CA ALA A 227 -19.20 -25.48 25.74
C ALA A 227 -17.71 -25.14 25.89
N ASP A 228 -17.45 -23.83 25.94
CA ASP A 228 -16.20 -23.17 26.32
C ASP A 228 -14.93 -23.64 25.63
N LYS A 229 -14.49 -22.89 24.60
CA LYS A 229 -13.08 -22.53 24.37
C LYS A 229 -12.96 -21.46 23.30
N SER A 230 -12.31 -20.35 23.68
CA SER A 230 -11.94 -19.25 22.78
C SER A 230 -11.01 -19.75 21.66
N CYS A 231 -11.49 -19.72 20.43
CA CYS A 231 -10.68 -20.01 19.25
C CYS A 231 -9.83 -18.80 18.89
N THR A 232 -8.53 -18.85 19.21
CA THR A 232 -7.54 -17.90 18.69
C THR A 232 -7.01 -18.47 17.37
N ARG A 233 -7.46 -17.93 16.24
CA ARG A 233 -7.07 -18.37 14.89
C ARG A 233 -6.05 -17.41 14.28
N SER A 234 -4.83 -17.90 14.06
CA SER A 234 -3.95 -17.65 12.91
C SER A 234 -2.53 -18.12 13.24
N THR A 235 -1.97 -19.00 12.43
CA THR A 235 -0.55 -19.36 12.45
C THR A 235 0.04 -19.13 11.07
N THR A 236 0.81 -18.06 10.91
CA THR A 236 1.80 -17.98 9.83
C THR A 236 3.15 -18.44 10.39
N ASP A 237 3.31 -19.75 10.58
CA ASP A 237 4.63 -20.35 10.73
C ASP A 237 5.04 -20.90 9.37
N ALA A 238 5.75 -20.05 8.63
CA ALA A 238 6.48 -20.47 7.46
C ALA A 238 7.66 -21.32 7.90
N ARG A 239 7.80 -22.48 7.26
CA ARG A 239 8.92 -23.43 7.38
C ARG A 239 10.28 -22.73 7.62
N PRO A 240 11.17 -23.30 8.46
CA PRO A 240 12.53 -22.82 8.60
C PRO A 240 13.23 -22.89 7.24
N GLY A 241 13.55 -21.74 6.64
CA GLY A 241 14.37 -21.65 5.43
C GLY A 241 13.91 -20.72 4.30
N VAL A 242 12.72 -20.11 4.36
CA VAL A 242 12.26 -19.21 3.28
C VAL A 242 12.08 -17.78 3.80
N GLY A 243 13.06 -16.92 3.47
CA GLY A 243 13.03 -15.49 3.74
C GLY A 243 14.00 -15.09 4.83
N LYS A 244 15.21 -14.67 4.44
CA LYS A 244 16.08 -13.94 5.38
C LYS A 244 15.37 -12.64 5.73
N ASN A 245 15.02 -12.47 7.00
CA ASN A 245 14.51 -11.19 7.51
C ASN A 245 15.49 -10.07 7.10
N PRO A 246 15.07 -9.06 6.32
CA PRO A 246 15.95 -7.99 5.88
C PRO A 246 16.56 -7.18 7.04
N ARG A 247 15.95 -7.25 8.24
CA ARG A 247 16.46 -6.63 9.48
C ARG A 247 17.65 -7.38 10.10
N LYS A 248 17.86 -8.67 9.80
CA LYS A 248 18.95 -9.49 10.36
C LYS A 248 20.31 -9.29 9.68
N ARG A 249 20.45 -8.33 8.75
CA ARG A 249 21.64 -8.28 7.89
C ARG A 249 22.85 -7.52 8.44
N ASN A 250 22.73 -6.79 9.57
CA ASN A 250 23.85 -6.02 10.13
C ASN A 250 24.16 -6.40 11.58
N GLY A 251 24.98 -7.42 11.73
CA GLY A 251 25.62 -7.80 12.99
C GLY A 251 26.95 -8.48 12.71
N LYS A 252 27.89 -7.77 12.07
CA LYS A 252 29.33 -8.07 12.18
C LYS A 252 29.81 -7.14 13.30
N GLY A 253 30.30 -7.60 14.44
CA GLY A 253 31.20 -8.73 14.65
C GLY A 253 32.48 -8.12 15.21
N SER A 254 32.44 -7.69 16.46
CA SER A 254 33.63 -7.37 17.25
C SER A 254 34.19 -8.68 17.78
N VAL A 255 35.37 -9.04 17.29
CA VAL A 255 36.26 -10.06 17.87
C VAL A 255 36.87 -9.49 19.14
#